data_AF-A0A958UBN7-F1
#
_entry.id   AF-A0A958UBN7-F1
#
_cell.length_a   1.000
_cell.length_b   1.000
_cell.length_c   1.000
_cell.angle_alpha   90.00
_cell.angle_beta   90.00
_cell.angle_gamma   90.00
#
_symmetry.space_group_name_H-M   'P 1'
#
loop_
_entity.id
_entity.type
_entity.pdbx_description
1 polymer ?
#
loop_
_entity_poly.entity_id
_entity_poly.type
_entity_poly.pdbx_seq_one_letter_code
_entity_poly.pdbx_strand_id
1 'polypeptide(L)'
;TNPKPFEPRERDYAVVGSFYIFAIWIGLGVLGFLKRIKDNFNNNYKYFKWEAISLLIFVSFYFAFEFILQKQLPVILQIIIPKLSYLFFILSLAISGVIFVDLITFIINSLKVSNKIESLIVVLLALAIPALMAAQNWDDHDRSGRYATRNNAKAYLDSCQENAIMFTIGDNDTFPLWYMQEVEEYRTDLKLVNTSLFATDWYIDQQKRKTYEADPIPSQLTHDDYKTGSLDVAYHIPIQSLKDSVIDIKSFMNWIQSDNERTFIDLDEDGNPEKFYPTK
;
A
#
# COMPACT_ATOMS: atom_id res chain seq x y z
N THR A 1 -2.51 13.46 1.38
CA THR A 1 -1.82 13.84 2.64
C THR A 1 -0.88 12.70 2.97
N ASN A 2 0.43 12.96 3.07
CA ASN A 2 1.36 11.93 3.52
C ASN A 2 1.02 11.55 4.97
N PRO A 3 0.98 10.25 5.32
CA PRO A 3 0.71 9.81 6.68
C PRO A 3 1.88 10.12 7.61
N LYS A 4 1.61 10.23 8.91
CA LYS A 4 2.60 10.54 9.94
C LYS A 4 3.52 9.34 10.22
N PRO A 5 4.79 9.54 10.60
CA PRO A 5 5.80 8.47 10.67
C PRO A 5 5.56 7.35 11.70
N PHE A 6 4.65 7.52 12.65
CA PHE A 6 4.52 6.65 13.84
C PHE A 6 3.16 5.94 13.97
N GLU A 7 2.31 6.02 12.95
CA GLU A 7 1.08 5.22 12.93
C GLU A 7 1.39 3.84 12.31
N PRO A 8 0.86 2.73 12.86
CA PRO A 8 0.92 1.43 12.21
C PRO A 8 0.51 1.58 10.76
N ARG A 9 1.33 1.10 9.81
CA ARG A 9 1.04 1.20 8.38
C ARG A 9 -0.15 0.29 8.05
N GLU A 10 -1.34 0.78 8.31
CA GLU A 10 -2.60 0.20 7.87
C GLU A 10 -2.84 0.58 6.40
N ARG A 11 -1.93 0.16 5.50
CA ARG A 11 -2.09 0.39 4.06
C ARG A 11 -3.39 -0.22 3.54
N ASP A 12 -3.88 -1.28 4.19
CA ASP A 12 -5.08 -2.00 3.78
C ASP A 12 -6.37 -1.27 4.21
N TYR A 13 -6.42 -0.57 5.34
CA TYR A 13 -7.68 -0.02 5.87
C TYR A 13 -8.16 1.24 5.16
N ALA A 14 -7.25 2.11 4.71
CA ALA A 14 -7.61 3.28 3.89
C ALA A 14 -8.18 2.85 2.52
N VAL A 15 -7.69 1.74 1.99
CA VAL A 15 -8.13 1.16 0.73
C VAL A 15 -9.44 0.39 0.92
N VAL A 16 -9.62 -0.34 2.02
CA VAL A 16 -10.87 -1.05 2.35
C VAL A 16 -12.06 -0.10 2.45
N GLY A 17 -11.93 1.04 3.15
CA GLY A 17 -13.01 2.04 3.22
C GLY A 17 -13.37 2.62 1.85
N SER A 18 -12.37 2.91 1.01
CA SER A 18 -12.62 3.38 -0.36
C SER A 18 -13.21 2.30 -1.27
N PHE A 19 -12.83 1.03 -1.12
CA PHE A 19 -13.45 -0.11 -1.81
C PHE A 19 -14.91 -0.29 -1.40
N TYR A 20 -15.26 -0.17 -0.11
CA TYR A 20 -16.65 -0.23 0.32
C TYR A 20 -17.49 0.91 -0.25
N ILE A 21 -16.97 2.15 -0.19
CA ILE A 21 -17.64 3.30 -0.81
C ILE A 21 -17.81 3.06 -2.30
N PHE A 22 -16.76 2.60 -3.01
CA PHE A 22 -16.82 2.29 -4.43
C PHE A 22 -17.85 1.20 -4.77
N ALA A 23 -17.87 0.11 -4.00
CA ALA A 23 -18.83 -0.98 -4.16
C ALA A 23 -20.27 -0.52 -3.90
N ILE A 24 -20.50 0.33 -2.89
CA ILE A 24 -21.81 0.95 -2.63
C ILE A 24 -22.23 1.82 -3.81
N TRP A 25 -21.33 2.65 -4.33
CA TRP A 25 -21.61 3.50 -5.51
C TRP A 25 -21.95 2.68 -6.75
N ILE A 26 -21.21 1.59 -7.01
CA ILE A 26 -21.55 0.65 -8.10
C ILE A 26 -22.92 0.02 -7.84
N GLY A 27 -23.20 -0.45 -6.63
CA GLY A 27 -24.48 -1.04 -6.25
C GLY A 27 -25.66 -0.09 -6.47
N LEU A 28 -25.53 1.16 -6.02
CA LEU A 28 -26.51 2.23 -6.27
C LEU A 28 -26.65 2.55 -7.77
N GLY A 29 -25.54 2.54 -8.51
CA GLY A 29 -25.53 2.70 -9.97
C GLY A 29 -26.28 1.59 -10.70
N VAL A 30 -26.07 0.33 -10.32
CA VAL A 30 -26.79 -0.84 -10.85
C VAL A 30 -28.27 -0.76 -10.51
N LEU A 31 -28.62 -0.38 -9.28
CA LEU A 31 -30.02 -0.20 -8.88
C LEU A 31 -30.70 0.93 -9.69
N GLY A 32 -30.01 2.06 -9.87
CA GLY A 32 -30.49 3.17 -10.70
C GLY A 32 -30.67 2.76 -12.16
N PHE A 33 -29.71 2.00 -12.70
CA PHE A 33 -29.76 1.42 -14.04
C PHE A 33 -30.99 0.50 -14.21
N LEU A 34 -31.17 -0.47 -13.31
CA LEU A 34 -32.30 -1.40 -13.34
C LEU A 34 -33.64 -0.68 -13.18
N LYS A 35 -33.72 0.32 -12.29
CA LYS A 35 -34.92 1.14 -12.11
C LYS A 35 -35.26 1.93 -13.36
N ARG A 36 -34.26 2.59 -13.97
CA ARG A 36 -34.46 3.40 -15.18
C ARG A 36 -34.90 2.55 -16.37
N ILE A 37 -34.31 1.37 -16.54
CA ILE A 37 -34.77 0.38 -17.51
C ILE A 37 -36.25 0.04 -17.27
N LYS A 38 -36.63 -0.28 -16.02
CA LYS A 38 -38.03 -0.58 -15.64
C LYS A 38 -39.00 0.59 -15.87
N ASP A 39 -38.58 1.81 -15.60
CA ASP A 39 -39.42 3.00 -15.76
C ASP A 39 -39.58 3.39 -17.24
N ASN A 40 -38.52 3.24 -18.03
CA ASN A 40 -38.54 3.44 -19.49
C ASN A 40 -39.33 2.34 -20.23
N PHE A 41 -39.45 1.13 -19.66
CA PHE A 41 -40.38 0.11 -20.17
C PHE A 41 -41.85 0.55 -20.11
N ASN A 42 -42.20 1.45 -19.18
CA ASN A 42 -43.59 1.90 -18.98
C ASN A 42 -43.94 3.26 -19.60
N ASN A 43 -42.96 4.04 -20.09
CA ASN A 43 -43.18 5.39 -20.62
C ASN A 43 -42.47 5.65 -21.96
N ASN A 44 -43.15 6.36 -22.86
CA ASN A 44 -42.62 6.77 -24.17
C ASN A 44 -41.35 7.62 -24.03
N TYR A 45 -40.35 7.34 -24.88
CA TYR A 45 -38.99 7.89 -25.11
C TYR A 45 -38.85 9.42 -25.25
N LYS A 46 -39.67 10.19 -24.56
CA LYS A 46 -39.83 11.63 -24.72
C LYS A 46 -38.53 12.40 -24.42
N TYR A 47 -37.64 11.85 -23.61
CA TYR A 47 -36.42 12.50 -23.14
C TYR A 47 -35.15 12.11 -23.90
N PHE A 48 -35.14 10.99 -24.63
CA PHE A 48 -33.96 10.49 -25.34
C PHE A 48 -33.37 11.53 -26.31
N LYS A 49 -34.23 12.23 -27.07
CA LYS A 49 -33.81 13.29 -27.99
C LYS A 49 -33.09 14.43 -27.26
N TRP A 50 -33.59 14.86 -26.10
CA TRP A 50 -33.00 15.95 -25.33
C TRP A 50 -31.70 15.54 -24.66
N GLU A 51 -31.60 14.29 -24.22
CA GLU A 51 -30.36 13.73 -23.65
C GLU A 51 -29.27 13.63 -24.71
N ALA A 52 -29.56 13.11 -25.90
CA ALA A 52 -28.62 13.08 -27.02
C ALA A 52 -28.13 14.48 -27.42
N ILE A 53 -29.02 15.48 -27.43
CA ILE A 53 -28.66 16.88 -27.66
C ILE A 53 -27.75 17.40 -26.53
N SER A 54 -28.05 17.08 -25.28
CA SER A 54 -27.23 17.50 -24.13
C SER A 54 -25.82 16.91 -24.16
N LEU A 55 -25.66 15.64 -24.56
CA LEU A 55 -24.35 15.01 -24.74
C LEU A 55 -23.56 15.68 -25.86
N LEU A 56 -24.20 15.94 -27.00
CA LEU A 56 -23.56 16.65 -28.11
C LEU A 56 -23.06 18.02 -27.69
N ILE A 57 -23.88 18.81 -26.99
CA ILE A 57 -23.48 20.12 -26.45
C ILE A 57 -22.29 19.96 -25.49
N PHE A 58 -22.34 18.98 -24.59
CA PHE A 58 -21.31 18.77 -23.59
C PHE A 58 -19.97 18.32 -24.19
N VAL A 59 -20.00 17.39 -25.15
CA VAL A 59 -18.82 16.91 -25.89
C VAL A 59 -18.24 18.03 -26.77
N SER A 60 -19.08 18.80 -27.47
CA SER A 60 -18.65 19.97 -28.23
C SER A 60 -18.02 21.04 -27.34
N PHE A 61 -18.58 21.27 -26.14
CA PHE A 61 -18.00 22.18 -25.16
C PHE A 61 -16.65 21.68 -24.64
N TYR A 62 -16.51 20.38 -24.36
CA TYR A 62 -15.23 19.77 -23.98
C TYR A 62 -14.16 19.95 -25.05
N PHE A 63 -14.46 19.62 -26.32
CA PHE A 63 -13.49 19.80 -27.41
C PHE A 63 -13.16 21.27 -27.68
N ALA A 64 -14.14 22.17 -27.58
CA ALA A 64 -13.91 23.60 -27.71
C ALA A 64 -13.04 24.13 -26.55
N PHE A 65 -13.27 23.63 -25.33
CA PHE A 65 -12.47 23.93 -24.16
C PHE A 65 -11.03 23.45 -24.39
N GLU A 66 -10.80 22.16 -24.66
CA GLU A 66 -9.47 21.59 -24.99
C GLU A 66 -8.74 22.32 -26.13
N PHE A 67 -9.47 22.75 -27.16
CA PHE A 67 -8.88 23.54 -28.26
C PHE A 67 -8.40 24.92 -27.80
N ILE A 68 -9.15 25.60 -26.94
CA ILE A 68 -8.71 26.87 -26.32
C ILE A 68 -7.49 26.63 -25.43
N LEU A 69 -7.40 25.46 -24.80
CA LEU A 69 -6.32 25.07 -23.88
C LEU A 69 -4.97 24.77 -24.57
N GLN A 70 -4.96 24.48 -25.87
CA GLN A 70 -3.71 24.32 -26.63
C GLN A 70 -2.95 25.64 -26.86
N LYS A 71 -3.56 26.79 -26.57
CA LYS A 71 -2.88 28.09 -26.62
C LYS A 71 -2.05 28.32 -25.36
N GLN A 72 -0.87 28.94 -25.49
CA GLN A 72 0.04 29.20 -24.36
C GLN A 72 -0.69 29.91 -23.21
N LEU A 73 -0.97 29.15 -22.15
CA LEU A 73 -1.67 29.60 -20.96
C LEU A 73 -0.69 29.78 -19.78
N PRO A 74 -0.98 30.73 -18.86
CA PRO A 74 -0.25 30.90 -17.60
C PRO A 74 -0.10 29.59 -16.80
N VAL A 75 1.03 29.42 -16.12
CA VAL A 75 1.41 28.20 -15.36
C VAL A 75 0.36 27.77 -14.33
N ILE A 76 -0.31 28.70 -13.65
CA ILE A 76 -1.37 28.37 -12.67
C ILE A 76 -2.54 27.64 -13.32
N LEU A 77 -2.89 28.02 -14.55
CA LEU A 77 -3.98 27.38 -15.28
C LEU A 77 -3.55 25.96 -15.70
N GLN A 78 -2.28 25.71 -16.02
CA GLN A 78 -1.78 24.38 -16.41
C GLN A 78 -1.94 23.32 -15.31
N ILE A 79 -2.07 23.71 -14.03
CA ILE A 79 -2.31 22.78 -12.90
C ILE A 79 -3.80 22.47 -12.72
N ILE A 80 -4.67 23.46 -12.93
CA ILE A 80 -6.12 23.35 -12.72
C ILE A 80 -6.80 22.66 -13.90
N ILE A 81 -6.34 22.98 -15.12
CA ILE A 81 -6.93 22.56 -16.38
C ILE A 81 -7.02 21.03 -16.51
N PRO A 82 -5.95 20.23 -16.27
CA PRO A 82 -6.02 18.78 -16.42
C PRO A 82 -7.05 18.14 -15.47
N LYS A 83 -7.20 18.70 -14.26
CA LYS A 83 -8.19 18.23 -13.28
C LYS A 83 -9.62 18.51 -13.76
N LEU A 84 -9.84 19.69 -14.36
CA LEU A 84 -11.14 20.07 -14.89
C LEU A 84 -11.49 19.27 -16.16
N SER A 85 -10.51 19.08 -17.05
CA SER A 85 -10.61 18.20 -18.22
C SER A 85 -11.01 16.79 -17.83
N TYR A 86 -10.33 16.22 -16.83
CA TYR A 86 -10.67 14.90 -16.29
C TYR A 86 -12.10 14.84 -15.72
N LEU A 87 -12.56 15.89 -15.03
CA LEU A 87 -13.94 16.00 -14.57
C LEU A 87 -14.93 16.02 -15.74
N PHE A 88 -14.68 16.82 -16.78
CA PHE A 88 -15.52 16.85 -17.99
C PHE A 88 -15.51 15.49 -18.70
N PHE A 89 -14.37 14.82 -18.78
CA PHE A 89 -14.27 13.48 -19.35
C PHE A 89 -15.16 12.49 -18.58
N ILE A 90 -15.06 12.45 -17.25
CA ILE A 90 -15.91 11.59 -16.40
C ILE A 90 -17.40 11.89 -16.61
N LEU A 91 -17.78 13.17 -16.62
CA LEU A 91 -19.17 13.58 -16.82
C LEU A 91 -19.69 13.16 -18.21
N SER A 92 -18.86 13.27 -19.26
CA SER A 92 -19.25 12.85 -20.60
C SER A 92 -19.43 11.33 -20.70
N LEU A 93 -18.58 10.54 -20.03
CA LEU A 93 -18.75 9.09 -19.90
C LEU A 93 -20.05 8.74 -19.17
N ALA A 94 -20.37 9.44 -18.08
CA ALA A 94 -21.60 9.21 -17.31
C ALA A 94 -22.85 9.49 -18.17
N ILE A 95 -22.89 10.62 -18.89
CA ILE A 95 -24.01 10.97 -19.78
C ILE A 95 -24.11 9.97 -20.95
N SER A 96 -22.98 9.57 -21.53
CA SER A 96 -22.93 8.56 -22.60
C SER A 96 -23.49 7.22 -22.12
N GLY A 97 -23.17 6.83 -20.88
CA GLY A 97 -23.74 5.66 -20.24
C GLY A 97 -25.27 5.71 -20.18
N VAL A 98 -25.84 6.81 -19.68
CA VAL A 98 -27.31 7.00 -19.60
C VAL A 98 -27.99 6.88 -20.97
N ILE A 99 -27.44 7.56 -21.99
CA ILE A 99 -27.98 7.52 -23.36
C ILE A 99 -27.89 6.10 -23.94
N PHE A 100 -26.80 5.38 -23.66
CA PHE A 100 -26.65 4.00 -24.10
C PHE A 100 -27.73 3.08 -23.49
N VAL A 101 -28.07 3.27 -22.20
CA VAL A 101 -29.17 2.54 -21.55
C VAL A 101 -30.51 2.82 -22.23
N ASP A 102 -30.79 4.09 -22.48
CA ASP A 102 -32.06 4.51 -23.06
C ASP A 102 -32.18 4.04 -24.53
N LEU A 103 -31.08 4.03 -25.28
CA LEU A 103 -31.01 3.47 -26.63
C LEU A 103 -31.26 1.96 -26.63
N ILE A 104 -30.63 1.21 -25.72
CA ILE A 104 -30.86 -0.23 -25.58
C ILE A 104 -32.33 -0.50 -25.23
N THR A 105 -32.87 0.26 -24.28
CA THR A 105 -34.27 0.12 -23.86
C THR A 105 -35.23 0.41 -25.03
N PHE A 106 -34.92 1.43 -25.85
CA PHE A 106 -35.64 1.75 -27.08
C PHE A 106 -35.65 0.58 -28.06
N ILE A 107 -34.48 0.02 -28.34
CA ILE A 107 -34.36 -1.11 -29.26
C ILE A 107 -35.15 -2.31 -28.72
N ILE A 108 -34.98 -2.69 -27.46
CA ILE A 108 -35.68 -3.84 -26.85
C ILE A 108 -37.20 -3.68 -26.95
N ASN A 109 -37.73 -2.53 -26.58
CA ASN A 109 -39.17 -2.26 -26.67
C ASN A 109 -39.70 -2.21 -28.11
N SER A 110 -38.90 -1.71 -29.05
CA SER A 110 -39.28 -1.71 -30.47
C SER A 110 -39.45 -3.13 -31.03
N LEU A 111 -38.76 -4.11 -30.44
CA LEU A 111 -38.83 -5.52 -30.81
C LEU A 111 -40.05 -6.26 -30.23
N LYS A 112 -40.84 -5.64 -29.33
CA LYS A 112 -42.04 -6.22 -28.70
C LYS A 112 -41.82 -7.62 -28.10
N VAL A 113 -40.66 -7.82 -27.48
CA VAL A 113 -40.30 -9.09 -26.82
C VAL A 113 -41.02 -9.24 -25.47
N SER A 114 -41.12 -10.47 -24.96
CA SER A 114 -41.75 -10.71 -23.66
C SER A 114 -40.88 -10.23 -22.50
N ASN A 115 -41.49 -9.79 -21.38
CA ASN A 115 -40.79 -9.29 -20.18
C ASN A 115 -39.72 -10.26 -19.62
N LYS A 116 -39.88 -11.57 -19.82
CA LYS A 116 -38.89 -12.59 -19.44
C LYS A 116 -37.61 -12.48 -20.28
N ILE A 117 -37.77 -12.29 -21.59
CA ILE A 117 -36.67 -12.13 -22.54
C ILE A 117 -35.97 -10.79 -22.29
N GLU A 118 -36.73 -9.74 -22.01
CA GLU A 118 -36.17 -8.42 -21.66
C GLU A 118 -35.28 -8.50 -20.41
N SER A 119 -35.78 -9.13 -19.35
CA SER A 119 -35.01 -9.31 -18.10
C SER A 119 -33.72 -10.10 -18.33
N LEU A 120 -33.77 -11.12 -19.19
CA LEU A 120 -32.59 -11.91 -19.56
C LEU A 120 -31.55 -11.07 -20.31
N ILE A 121 -31.98 -10.23 -21.26
CA ILE A 121 -31.09 -9.34 -22.01
C ILE A 121 -30.37 -8.37 -21.06
N VAL A 122 -31.09 -7.80 -20.09
CA VAL A 122 -30.50 -6.87 -19.11
C VAL A 122 -29.44 -7.55 -18.25
N VAL A 123 -29.70 -8.77 -17.77
CA VAL A 123 -28.71 -9.55 -17.00
C VAL A 123 -27.47 -9.86 -17.83
N LEU A 124 -27.64 -10.26 -19.10
CA LEU A 124 -26.52 -10.54 -19.99
C LEU A 124 -25.67 -9.30 -20.26
N LEU A 125 -26.30 -8.13 -20.47
CA LEU A 125 -25.60 -6.86 -20.64
C LEU A 125 -24.85 -6.43 -19.38
N ALA A 126 -25.47 -6.61 -18.20
CA ALA A 126 -24.82 -6.29 -16.93
C ALA A 126 -23.60 -7.19 -16.65
N LEU A 127 -23.65 -8.46 -17.07
CA LEU A 127 -22.54 -9.41 -16.93
C LEU A 127 -21.46 -9.26 -18.01
N ALA A 128 -21.77 -8.66 -19.15
CA ALA A 128 -20.82 -8.54 -20.27
C ALA A 128 -19.53 -7.80 -19.88
N ILE A 129 -19.62 -6.72 -19.09
CA ILE A 129 -18.45 -5.95 -18.66
C ILE A 129 -17.58 -6.73 -17.66
N PRO A 130 -18.10 -7.28 -16.55
CA PRO A 130 -17.32 -8.14 -15.66
C PRO A 130 -16.74 -9.37 -16.37
N ALA A 131 -17.51 -10.00 -17.25
CA ALA A 131 -17.04 -11.17 -18.01
C ALA A 131 -15.89 -10.82 -18.95
N LEU A 132 -15.95 -9.67 -19.64
CA LEU A 132 -14.86 -9.17 -20.47
C LEU A 132 -13.62 -8.84 -19.63
N MET A 133 -13.80 -8.15 -18.51
CA MET A 133 -12.68 -7.83 -17.60
C MET A 133 -12.03 -9.09 -17.04
N ALA A 134 -12.82 -10.11 -16.68
CA ALA A 134 -12.31 -11.40 -16.28
C ALA A 134 -11.55 -12.05 -17.45
N ALA A 135 -12.15 -12.17 -18.63
CA ALA A 135 -11.53 -12.83 -19.77
C ALA A 135 -10.22 -12.18 -20.24
N GLN A 136 -10.11 -10.84 -20.18
CA GLN A 136 -8.94 -10.09 -20.66
C GLN A 136 -7.83 -9.96 -19.61
N ASN A 137 -8.17 -9.98 -18.32
CA ASN A 137 -7.20 -9.69 -17.26
C ASN A 137 -6.92 -10.89 -16.35
N TRP A 138 -7.54 -12.06 -16.59
CA TRP A 138 -7.36 -13.23 -15.72
C TRP A 138 -5.91 -13.70 -15.68
N ASP A 139 -5.25 -13.73 -16.83
CA ASP A 139 -3.85 -14.09 -17.00
C ASP A 139 -2.89 -13.09 -16.35
N ASP A 140 -3.18 -11.79 -16.44
CA ASP A 140 -2.42 -10.74 -15.75
C ASP A 140 -2.48 -10.88 -14.22
N HIS A 141 -3.59 -11.40 -13.70
CA HIS A 141 -3.80 -11.67 -12.27
C HIS A 141 -3.34 -13.08 -11.85
N ASP A 142 -3.04 -13.97 -12.80
CA ASP A 142 -2.48 -15.28 -12.48
C ASP A 142 -1.02 -15.15 -12.05
N ARG A 143 -0.79 -15.46 -10.77
CA ARG A 143 0.54 -15.47 -10.15
C ARG A 143 1.09 -16.88 -9.94
N SER A 144 0.38 -17.93 -10.38
CA SER A 144 0.76 -19.34 -10.16
C SER A 144 2.14 -19.72 -10.72
N GLY A 145 2.60 -19.04 -11.78
CA GLY A 145 3.91 -19.25 -12.40
C GLY A 145 5.04 -18.37 -11.88
N ARG A 146 4.82 -17.54 -10.84
CA ARG A 146 5.77 -16.48 -10.43
C ARG A 146 6.68 -16.94 -9.29
N TYR A 147 7.76 -17.65 -9.62
CA TYR A 147 8.70 -18.21 -8.64
C TYR A 147 9.94 -17.37 -8.36
N ALA A 148 10.17 -16.26 -9.09
CA ALA A 148 11.42 -15.50 -9.00
C ALA A 148 11.76 -15.06 -7.57
N THR A 149 10.79 -14.48 -6.86
CA THR A 149 10.95 -14.01 -5.48
C THR A 149 11.24 -15.16 -4.51
N ARG A 150 10.47 -16.26 -4.63
CA ARG A 150 10.65 -17.48 -3.82
C ARG A 150 12.04 -18.11 -4.04
N ASN A 151 12.44 -18.24 -5.31
CA ASN A 151 13.72 -18.85 -5.69
C ASN A 151 14.91 -17.97 -5.26
N ASN A 152 14.77 -16.65 -5.36
CA ASN A 152 15.79 -15.71 -4.88
C ASN A 152 15.96 -15.82 -3.36
N ALA A 153 14.85 -15.81 -2.60
CA ALA A 153 14.87 -16.03 -1.15
C ALA A 153 15.53 -17.35 -0.78
N LYS A 154 15.16 -18.43 -1.47
CA LYS A 154 15.79 -19.75 -1.28
C LYS A 154 17.30 -19.71 -1.52
N ALA A 155 17.77 -19.04 -2.58
CA ALA A 155 19.19 -18.92 -2.88
C ALA A 155 19.97 -18.19 -1.77
N TYR A 156 19.40 -17.13 -1.18
CA TYR A 156 19.99 -16.45 -0.02
C TYR A 156 20.10 -17.39 1.19
N LEU A 157 19.00 -18.08 1.53
CA LEU A 157 18.99 -19.01 2.66
C LEU A 157 20.01 -20.14 2.45
N ASP A 158 20.07 -20.73 1.24
CA ASP A 158 21.00 -21.81 0.90
C ASP A 158 22.48 -21.41 0.99
N SER A 159 22.79 -20.13 0.77
CA SER A 159 24.16 -19.63 0.86
C SER A 159 24.69 -19.51 2.29
N CYS A 160 23.82 -19.62 3.29
CA CYS A 160 24.18 -19.43 4.69
C CYS A 160 24.48 -20.75 5.41
N GLN A 161 25.46 -20.69 6.32
CA GLN A 161 25.77 -21.77 7.25
C GLN A 161 24.58 -22.09 8.17
N GLU A 162 24.57 -23.29 8.74
CA GLU A 162 23.57 -23.71 9.73
C GLU A 162 23.59 -22.77 10.94
N ASN A 163 22.41 -22.44 11.47
CA ASN A 163 22.21 -21.51 12.60
C ASN A 163 22.75 -20.08 12.38
N ALA A 164 22.92 -19.66 11.13
CA ALA A 164 23.38 -18.31 10.82
C ALA A 164 22.36 -17.23 11.23
N ILE A 165 22.87 -16.07 11.66
CA ILE A 165 22.09 -14.84 11.81
C ILE A 165 22.26 -14.04 10.52
N MET A 166 21.17 -13.82 9.79
CA MET A 166 21.16 -13.04 8.55
C MET A 166 20.52 -11.68 8.79
N PHE A 167 21.23 -10.62 8.43
CA PHE A 167 20.72 -9.26 8.50
C PHE A 167 20.14 -8.83 7.15
N THR A 168 18.92 -8.28 7.19
CA THR A 168 18.18 -7.80 6.02
C THR A 168 17.79 -6.33 6.18
N ILE A 169 17.38 -5.68 5.08
CA ILE A 169 17.04 -4.25 5.08
C ILE A 169 15.65 -4.06 4.48
N GLY A 170 14.69 -3.66 5.33
CA GLY A 170 13.34 -3.31 4.88
C GLY A 170 12.50 -4.49 4.40
N ASP A 171 11.31 -4.14 3.91
CA ASP A 171 10.22 -5.11 3.68
C ASP A 171 10.51 -6.03 2.48
N ASN A 172 11.05 -5.48 1.39
CA ASN A 172 11.25 -6.21 0.14
C ASN A 172 12.30 -7.32 0.25
N ASP A 173 13.34 -7.11 1.06
CA ASP A 173 14.40 -8.10 1.26
C ASP A 173 13.97 -9.16 2.28
N THR A 174 13.18 -8.75 3.28
CA THR A 174 12.84 -9.60 4.44
C THR A 174 11.63 -10.50 4.18
N PHE A 175 10.54 -9.97 3.61
CA PHE A 175 9.30 -10.72 3.47
C PHE A 175 9.43 -12.01 2.67
N PRO A 176 10.17 -12.06 1.55
CA PRO A 176 10.39 -13.31 0.83
C PRO A 176 11.08 -14.38 1.70
N LEU A 177 12.02 -13.97 2.55
CA LEU A 177 12.76 -14.87 3.42
C LEU A 177 11.89 -15.37 4.59
N TRP A 178 11.10 -14.48 5.21
CA TRP A 178 10.11 -14.90 6.21
C TRP A 178 9.05 -15.82 5.61
N TYR A 179 8.57 -15.56 4.39
CA TYR A 179 7.66 -16.48 3.71
C TYR A 179 8.27 -17.88 3.59
N MET A 180 9.54 -17.98 3.21
CA MET A 180 10.23 -19.27 3.12
C MET A 180 10.29 -19.99 4.48
N GLN A 181 10.47 -19.28 5.59
CA GLN A 181 10.52 -19.89 6.93
C GLN A 181 9.13 -20.20 7.50
N GLU A 182 8.19 -19.26 7.41
CA GLU A 182 6.89 -19.30 8.08
C GLU A 182 5.86 -20.14 7.33
N VAL A 183 5.92 -20.18 5.99
CA VAL A 183 4.93 -20.86 5.14
C VAL A 183 5.51 -22.11 4.49
N GLU A 184 6.73 -22.02 3.96
CA GLU A 184 7.38 -23.14 3.28
C GLU A 184 8.23 -24.01 4.22
N GLU A 185 8.30 -23.63 5.51
CA GLU A 185 9.06 -24.34 6.56
C GLU A 185 10.52 -24.63 6.17
N TYR A 186 11.13 -23.71 5.42
CA TYR A 186 12.46 -23.88 4.83
C TYR A 186 13.53 -23.09 5.58
N ARG A 187 14.63 -23.76 5.96
CA ARG A 187 15.78 -23.15 6.67
C ARG A 187 15.32 -22.36 7.92
N THR A 188 14.49 -22.99 8.73
CA THR A 188 13.96 -22.47 10.00
C THR A 188 15.00 -22.45 11.13
N ASP A 189 16.23 -22.89 10.84
CA ASP A 189 17.42 -22.80 11.71
C ASP A 189 18.05 -21.40 11.70
N LEU A 190 17.83 -20.58 10.66
CA LEU A 190 18.42 -19.23 10.58
C LEU A 190 17.60 -18.21 11.37
N LYS A 191 18.32 -17.26 11.96
CA LYS A 191 17.71 -16.06 12.55
C LYS A 191 17.73 -14.92 11.54
N LEU A 192 16.55 -14.47 11.11
CA LEU A 192 16.40 -13.32 10.20
C LEU A 192 16.18 -12.04 11.00
N VAL A 193 17.11 -11.09 10.89
CA VAL A 193 17.08 -9.80 11.59
C VAL A 193 16.93 -8.65 10.60
N ASN A 194 15.74 -8.07 10.55
CA ASN A 194 15.48 -6.86 9.77
C ASN A 194 15.99 -5.64 10.54
N THR A 195 17.05 -5.03 10.00
CA THR A 195 17.73 -3.88 10.60
C THR A 195 16.83 -2.65 10.74
N SER A 196 15.81 -2.50 9.89
CA SER A 196 14.85 -1.39 9.97
C SER A 196 13.87 -1.52 11.15
N LEU A 197 13.68 -2.74 11.66
CA LEU A 197 12.85 -3.02 12.85
C LEU A 197 13.69 -3.20 14.11
N PHE A 198 14.99 -3.50 13.95
CA PHE A 198 15.92 -3.78 15.07
C PHE A 198 16.19 -2.60 16.00
N ALA A 199 15.74 -1.40 15.66
CA ALA A 199 15.72 -0.25 16.55
C ALA A 199 14.52 -0.22 17.51
N THR A 200 13.54 -1.13 17.35
CA THR A 200 12.35 -1.18 18.20
C THR A 200 12.45 -2.26 19.28
N ASP A 201 12.07 -1.90 20.50
CA ASP A 201 12.15 -2.75 21.70
C ASP A 201 11.43 -4.10 21.54
N TRP A 202 10.19 -4.09 21.02
CA TRP A 202 9.39 -5.29 20.79
C TRP A 202 10.04 -6.25 19.79
N TYR A 203 10.76 -5.72 18.79
CA TYR A 203 11.41 -6.56 17.80
C TYR A 203 12.72 -7.14 18.33
N ILE A 204 13.48 -6.37 19.12
CA ILE A 204 14.64 -6.89 19.85
C ILE A 204 14.20 -8.04 20.78
N ASP A 205 13.08 -7.88 21.50
CA ASP A 205 12.51 -8.94 22.33
C ASP A 205 12.14 -10.19 21.52
N GLN A 206 11.60 -10.02 20.31
CA GLN A 206 11.31 -11.13 19.42
C GLN A 206 12.59 -11.87 18.99
N GLN A 207 13.66 -11.14 18.66
CA GLN A 207 14.93 -11.75 18.27
C GLN A 207 15.61 -12.49 19.43
N LYS A 208 15.34 -12.09 20.68
CA LYS A 208 15.84 -12.73 21.89
C LYS A 208 15.02 -13.95 22.36
N ARG A 209 14.01 -14.36 21.59
CA ARG A 209 13.25 -15.62 21.82
C ARG A 209 13.64 -16.65 20.77
N LYS A 210 13.54 -17.95 21.10
CA LYS A 210 13.69 -19.02 20.12
C LYS A 210 12.54 -18.92 19.11
N THR A 211 12.85 -19.05 17.83
CA THR A 211 11.86 -18.99 16.73
C THR A 211 12.07 -20.21 15.87
N TYR A 212 11.11 -21.15 15.91
CA TYR A 212 11.29 -22.49 15.33
C TYR A 212 12.55 -23.16 15.89
N GLU A 213 13.48 -23.54 15.01
CA GLU A 213 14.76 -24.14 15.37
C GLU A 213 15.84 -23.08 15.68
N ALA A 214 15.71 -21.87 15.16
CA ALA A 214 16.66 -20.78 15.35
C ALA A 214 16.69 -20.28 16.80
N ASP A 215 17.87 -20.41 17.42
CA ASP A 215 18.10 -19.94 18.78
C ASP A 215 18.02 -18.40 18.91
N PRO A 216 17.79 -17.87 20.13
CA PRO A 216 17.86 -16.44 20.39
C PRO A 216 19.18 -15.81 19.91
N ILE A 217 19.13 -14.56 19.46
CA ILE A 217 20.36 -13.82 19.21
C ILE A 217 21.15 -13.64 20.52
N PRO A 218 22.50 -13.68 20.48
CA PRO A 218 23.31 -13.34 21.64
C PRO A 218 23.03 -11.90 22.09
N SER A 219 22.71 -11.72 23.37
CA SER A 219 22.45 -10.39 23.94
C SER A 219 22.74 -10.38 25.44
N GLN A 220 23.35 -9.31 25.93
CA GLN A 220 23.55 -9.06 27.36
C GLN A 220 22.61 -8.00 27.93
N LEU A 221 22.03 -7.16 27.06
CA LEU A 221 21.10 -6.11 27.47
C LEU A 221 19.74 -6.72 27.76
N THR A 222 19.08 -6.24 28.81
CA THR A 222 17.71 -6.59 29.20
C THR A 222 16.71 -5.65 28.55
N HIS A 223 15.41 -5.99 28.59
CA HIS A 223 14.36 -5.13 28.01
C HIS A 223 14.39 -3.70 28.56
N ASP A 224 14.67 -3.55 29.86
CA ASP A 224 14.73 -2.24 30.50
C ASP A 224 15.91 -1.38 30.04
N ASP A 225 16.96 -2.00 29.46
CA ASP A 225 18.15 -1.30 28.96
C ASP A 225 17.93 -0.66 27.58
N TYR A 226 17.00 -1.16 26.76
CA TYR A 226 16.76 -0.68 25.37
C TYR A 226 15.32 -0.28 25.07
N LYS A 227 14.40 -0.37 26.04
CA LYS A 227 13.06 0.17 25.87
C LYS A 227 13.12 1.67 25.59
N THR A 228 12.16 2.18 24.84
CA THR A 228 12.08 3.62 24.54
C THR A 228 12.20 4.46 25.82
N GLY A 229 13.09 5.46 25.84
CA GLY A 229 13.33 6.33 27.00
C GLY A 229 14.42 5.85 27.96
N SER A 230 15.18 4.82 27.60
CA SER A 230 16.33 4.33 28.37
C SER A 230 17.66 4.69 27.68
N LEU A 231 18.28 3.75 26.96
CA LEU A 231 19.48 3.98 26.14
C LEU A 231 19.11 4.36 24.70
N ASP A 232 18.44 5.50 24.53
CA ASP A 232 18.02 5.96 23.20
C ASP A 232 19.22 6.45 22.35
N VAL A 233 20.25 6.97 23.01
CA VAL A 233 21.46 7.48 22.37
C VAL A 233 22.71 7.18 23.21
N ALA A 234 23.81 6.90 22.53
CA ALA A 234 25.14 6.88 23.12
C ALA A 234 26.10 7.66 22.22
N TYR A 235 26.70 8.74 22.71
CA TYR A 235 27.58 9.60 21.92
C TYR A 235 29.02 9.10 21.92
N HIS A 236 29.66 9.16 20.76
CA HIS A 236 31.10 8.95 20.70
C HIS A 236 31.82 10.22 21.18
N ILE A 237 32.52 10.12 22.33
CA ILE A 237 33.32 11.23 22.88
C ILE A 237 34.70 10.70 23.24
N PRO A 238 35.76 11.07 22.47
CA PRO A 238 37.07 10.50 22.68
C PRO A 238 37.66 10.94 24.02
N ILE A 239 38.14 9.96 24.81
CA ILE A 239 38.96 10.24 25.99
C ILE A 239 40.42 10.19 25.58
N GLN A 240 41.17 11.26 25.82
CA GLN A 240 42.57 11.37 25.39
C GLN A 240 43.46 10.22 25.89
N SER A 241 43.20 9.69 27.10
CA SER A 241 43.92 8.53 27.64
C SER A 241 43.61 7.21 26.95
N LEU A 242 42.52 7.13 26.18
CA LEU A 242 42.06 5.92 25.48
C LEU A 242 42.16 6.04 23.95
N LYS A 243 42.73 7.14 23.43
CA LYS A 243 42.77 7.47 22.00
C LYS A 243 43.30 6.34 21.10
N ASP A 244 44.30 5.60 21.58
CA ASP A 244 44.93 4.48 20.84
C ASP A 244 44.66 3.13 21.51
N SER A 245 43.66 3.07 22.40
CA SER A 245 43.30 1.84 23.13
C SER A 245 42.23 1.06 22.38
N VAL A 246 42.46 -0.24 22.22
CA VAL A 246 41.46 -1.18 21.71
C VAL A 246 40.61 -1.66 22.88
N ILE A 247 39.30 -1.42 22.82
CA ILE A 247 38.34 -1.94 23.79
C ILE A 247 37.68 -3.17 23.17
N ASP A 248 37.72 -4.29 23.89
CA ASP A 248 37.00 -5.49 23.44
C ASP A 248 35.48 -5.31 23.58
N ILE A 249 34.72 -6.07 22.79
CA ILE A 249 33.26 -5.93 22.74
C ILE A 249 32.60 -6.12 24.12
N LYS A 250 33.13 -6.99 24.99
CA LYS A 250 32.54 -7.23 26.30
C LYS A 250 32.77 -6.02 27.22
N SER A 251 33.98 -5.47 27.22
CA SER A 251 34.29 -4.23 27.96
C SER A 251 33.46 -3.04 27.45
N PHE A 252 33.30 -2.91 26.13
CA PHE A 252 32.45 -1.89 25.52
C PHE A 252 30.99 -2.04 25.95
N MET A 253 30.42 -3.24 25.83
CA MET A 253 29.02 -3.46 26.22
C MET A 253 28.80 -3.31 27.73
N ASN A 254 29.78 -3.68 28.57
CA ASN A 254 29.75 -3.41 30.01
C ASN A 254 29.77 -1.90 30.31
N TRP A 255 30.52 -1.11 29.54
CA TRP A 255 30.51 0.36 29.65
C TRP A 255 29.12 0.91 29.29
N ILE A 256 28.55 0.46 28.18
CA ILE A 256 27.23 0.87 27.72
C ILE A 256 26.13 0.53 28.74
N GLN A 257 26.18 -0.68 29.33
CA GLN A 257 25.19 -1.14 30.31
C GLN A 257 25.39 -0.56 31.73
N SER A 258 26.54 0.05 32.02
CA SER A 258 26.87 0.48 33.39
C SER A 258 26.07 1.72 33.82
N ASP A 259 25.50 1.69 35.03
CA ASP A 259 24.83 2.85 35.65
C ASP A 259 25.79 3.81 36.38
N ASN A 260 27.11 3.60 36.26
CA ASN A 260 28.09 4.48 36.89
C ASN A 260 28.09 5.86 36.23
N GLU A 261 28.03 6.93 37.04
CA GLU A 261 28.07 8.33 36.58
C GLU A 261 29.23 8.63 35.61
N ARG A 262 30.37 7.94 35.72
CA ARG A 262 31.53 8.10 34.82
C ARG A 262 31.27 7.66 33.37
N THR A 263 30.22 6.89 33.14
CA THR A 263 29.81 6.44 31.79
C THR A 263 28.80 7.38 31.15
N PHE A 264 28.39 8.43 31.86
CA PHE A 264 27.51 9.47 31.38
C PHE A 264 28.23 10.82 31.34
N ILE A 265 27.68 11.73 30.55
CA ILE A 265 28.13 13.11 30.44
C ILE A 265 26.92 13.99 30.19
N ASP A 266 26.88 15.14 30.85
CA ASP A 266 25.89 16.18 30.58
C ASP A 266 26.50 17.15 29.57
N LEU A 267 26.09 17.05 28.31
CA LEU A 267 26.62 17.86 27.21
C LEU A 267 26.05 19.28 27.19
N ASP A 268 24.80 19.42 27.63
CA ASP A 268 24.01 20.65 27.53
C ASP A 268 23.91 21.40 28.88
N GLU A 269 24.50 20.85 29.95
CA GLU A 269 24.44 21.36 31.33
C GLU A 269 23.00 21.51 31.84
N ASP A 270 22.08 20.67 31.35
CA ASP A 270 20.65 20.74 31.63
C ASP A 270 20.21 19.80 32.78
N GLY A 271 21.16 19.04 33.34
CA GLY A 271 20.95 18.07 34.41
C GLY A 271 20.47 16.70 33.93
N ASN A 272 20.43 16.45 32.62
CA ASN A 272 20.06 15.17 32.02
C ASN A 272 21.30 14.51 31.39
N PRO A 273 22.10 13.77 32.19
CA PRO A 273 23.33 13.17 31.67
C PRO A 273 23.02 12.06 30.67
N GLU A 274 23.68 12.11 29.50
CA GLU A 274 23.51 11.17 28.40
C GLU A 274 24.64 10.13 28.37
N LYS A 275 24.38 8.95 27.81
CA LYS A 275 25.41 7.91 27.69
C LYS A 275 26.46 8.35 26.67
N PHE A 276 27.74 8.08 26.95
CA PHE A 276 28.80 8.22 25.95
C PHE A 276 29.70 7.00 25.92
N TYR A 277 30.50 6.86 24.86
CA TYR A 277 31.56 5.84 24.78
C TYR A 277 32.89 6.44 24.28
N PRO A 278 34.04 5.97 24.80
CA PRO A 278 35.31 6.70 24.70
C PRO A 278 36.21 6.33 23.52
N THR A 279 35.83 5.34 22.71
CA THR A 279 36.66 4.75 21.66
C THR A 279 35.91 4.67 20.33
N LYS A 280 36.64 4.60 19.23
CA LYS A 280 36.10 4.59 17.86
C LYS A 280 36.09 3.19 17.25
#